data_AF-X1FAC0-F1
#
_entry.id   AF-X1FAC0-F1
#
_cell.length_a   1.000
_cell.length_b   1.000
_cell.length_c   1.000
_cell.angle_alpha   90.00
_cell.angle_beta   90.00
_cell.angle_gamma   90.00
#
_symmetry.space_group_name_H-M   'P 1'
#
loop_
_entity.id
_entity.type
_entity.pdbx_description
1 polymer ?
#
loop_
_entity_poly.entity_id
_entity_poly.type
_entity_poly.pdbx_seq_one_letter_code
_entity_poly.pdbx_strand_id
1 'polypeptide(L)'
;LGISSWLQTAADRSVVWDSLIISITNPFDQRTNVNTNATGIIVSAIYSYDSTPFDGTILLSNNTFQFSTVHRQYYTATSAFGDSYGITVIEVNDQTWCIWDQIEVVSIMTNMTYLDPTEYVRVQVELRYDFDDAPVTSGNFSLKFEELVHLADFLGIEIQSRDAVVCF
;
A
#
# COMPACT_ATOMS: atom_id res chain seq x y z
N LEU A 1 62.35 -25.70 -30.76
CA LEU A 1 61.00 -25.66 -31.39
C LEU A 1 60.14 -26.64 -30.63
N GLY A 2 59.10 -26.13 -29.96
CA GLY A 2 58.27 -26.88 -29.02
C GLY A 2 57.01 -27.43 -29.69
N ILE A 3 56.44 -28.48 -29.08
CA ILE A 3 55.19 -29.10 -29.50
C ILE A 3 54.08 -28.03 -29.59
N SER A 4 53.35 -28.04 -30.71
CA SER A 4 52.27 -27.10 -31.03
C SER A 4 50.93 -27.80 -31.27
N SER A 5 50.87 -29.12 -31.17
CA SER A 5 49.66 -29.93 -31.38
C SER A 5 49.25 -30.62 -30.09
N TRP A 6 47.97 -30.51 -29.73
CA TRP A 6 47.37 -31.18 -28.59
C TRP A 6 46.04 -31.83 -29.01
N LEU A 7 45.60 -32.86 -28.27
CA LEU A 7 44.40 -33.64 -28.55
C LEU A 7 43.41 -33.49 -27.38
N GLN A 8 42.27 -32.84 -27.60
CA GLN A 8 41.14 -32.80 -26.66
C GLN A 8 40.36 -34.13 -26.75
N THR A 9 40.39 -34.96 -25.71
CA THR A 9 39.56 -36.19 -25.62
C THR A 9 38.41 -36.05 -24.62
N ALA A 10 38.42 -35.01 -23.79
CA ALA A 10 37.33 -34.71 -22.87
C ALA A 10 36.24 -33.89 -23.57
N ALA A 11 34.98 -34.16 -23.23
CA ALA A 11 33.86 -33.31 -23.64
C ALA A 11 34.01 -31.91 -23.02
N ASP A 12 33.67 -30.89 -23.80
CA ASP A 12 33.64 -29.51 -23.30
C ASP A 12 32.59 -29.38 -22.19
N ARG A 13 32.91 -28.55 -21.19
CA ARG A 13 32.01 -28.21 -20.08
C ARG A 13 31.82 -26.71 -20.08
N SER A 14 30.57 -26.28 -20.03
CA SER A 14 30.19 -24.90 -19.75
C SER A 14 29.70 -24.79 -18.30
N VAL A 15 29.96 -23.63 -17.70
CA VAL A 15 29.36 -23.21 -16.45
C VAL A 15 28.50 -22.00 -16.75
N VAL A 16 27.33 -21.90 -16.12
CA VAL A 16 26.44 -20.75 -16.20
C VAL A 16 26.41 -20.09 -14.82
N TRP A 17 26.57 -18.77 -14.81
CA TRP A 17 26.37 -17.95 -13.62
C TRP A 17 25.00 -17.32 -13.76
N ASP A 18 24.18 -17.47 -12.72
CA ASP A 18 22.79 -17.05 -12.75
C ASP A 18 22.36 -16.53 -11.38
N SER A 19 21.27 -15.80 -11.38
CA SER A 19 20.68 -15.08 -10.25
C SER A 19 19.19 -14.83 -10.52
N LEU A 20 18.50 -14.23 -9.57
CA LEU A 20 17.07 -13.96 -9.66
C LEU A 20 16.79 -12.47 -9.86
N ILE A 21 15.85 -12.19 -10.77
CA ILE A 21 15.20 -10.89 -10.91
C ILE A 21 13.80 -11.04 -10.32
N ILE A 22 13.56 -10.40 -9.18
CA ILE A 22 12.29 -10.44 -8.47
C ILE A 22 11.50 -9.18 -8.79
N SER A 23 10.25 -9.36 -9.21
CA SER A 23 9.28 -8.30 -9.44
C SER A 23 8.14 -8.37 -8.42
N ILE A 24 7.78 -7.21 -7.86
CA ILE A 24 6.66 -7.06 -6.95
C ILE A 24 5.76 -5.95 -7.47
N THR A 25 4.50 -6.26 -7.71
CA THR A 25 3.49 -5.31 -8.19
C THR A 25 2.37 -5.14 -7.18
N ASN A 26 1.61 -4.03 -7.31
CA ASN A 26 0.42 -3.72 -6.51
C ASN A 26 0.71 -3.56 -4.98
N PRO A 27 -0.25 -3.10 -4.15
CA PRO A 27 -1.62 -2.70 -4.48
C PRO A 27 -1.65 -1.48 -5.40
N PHE A 28 -2.62 -1.42 -6.33
CA PHE A 28 -2.77 -0.28 -7.24
C PHE A 28 -3.11 1.01 -6.47
N ASP A 29 -3.98 0.89 -5.47
CA ASP A 29 -4.17 1.91 -4.44
C ASP A 29 -3.27 1.59 -3.24
N GLN A 30 -2.35 2.49 -2.94
CA GLN A 30 -1.37 2.30 -1.87
C GLN A 30 -1.91 2.72 -0.50
N ARG A 31 -3.19 3.07 -0.39
CA ARG A 31 -3.85 3.36 0.88
C ARG A 31 -5.12 2.51 1.04
N THR A 32 -5.33 1.98 2.23
CA THR A 32 -6.53 1.20 2.58
C THR A 32 -6.97 1.51 4.00
N ASN A 33 -8.21 1.16 4.35
CA ASN A 33 -8.72 1.37 5.70
C ASN A 33 -8.03 0.40 6.68
N VAL A 34 -7.82 0.84 7.92
CA VAL A 34 -7.50 -0.07 9.03
C VAL A 34 -8.50 -1.24 9.07
N ASN A 35 -8.01 -2.42 9.47
CA ASN A 35 -8.74 -3.68 9.46
C ASN A 35 -9.20 -4.17 8.07
N THR A 36 -8.74 -3.56 6.97
CA THR A 36 -8.98 -4.06 5.60
C THR A 36 -7.75 -4.82 5.10
N ASN A 37 -7.98 -5.89 4.32
CA ASN A 37 -6.91 -6.65 3.71
C ASN A 37 -6.38 -5.91 2.47
N ALA A 38 -5.06 -5.68 2.39
CA ALA A 38 -4.42 -5.18 1.18
C ALA A 38 -4.43 -6.30 0.13
N THR A 39 -5.17 -6.09 -0.95
CA THR A 39 -5.33 -7.10 -2.01
C THR A 39 -4.47 -6.77 -3.23
N GLY A 40 -4.14 -7.81 -3.99
CA GLY A 40 -3.51 -7.67 -5.30
C GLY A 40 -1.98 -7.61 -5.32
N ILE A 41 -1.29 -7.62 -4.16
CA ILE A 41 0.18 -7.72 -4.11
C ILE A 41 0.60 -9.06 -4.75
N ILE A 42 1.34 -8.98 -5.85
CA ILE A 42 1.81 -10.14 -6.61
C ILE A 42 3.34 -10.10 -6.66
N VAL A 43 3.94 -11.24 -6.31
CA VAL A 43 5.39 -11.48 -6.33
C VAL A 43 5.68 -12.53 -7.38
N SER A 44 6.63 -12.25 -8.26
CA SER A 44 7.12 -13.19 -9.26
C SER A 44 8.64 -13.05 -9.41
N ALA A 45 9.29 -14.08 -9.94
CA ALA A 45 10.70 -14.00 -10.27
C ALA A 45 11.02 -14.75 -11.57
N ILE A 46 12.12 -14.35 -12.20
CA ILE A 46 12.73 -15.01 -13.34
C ILE A 46 14.22 -15.23 -13.09
N TYR A 47 14.79 -16.21 -13.77
CA TYR A 47 16.23 -16.40 -13.85
C TYR A 47 16.87 -15.32 -14.73
N SER A 48 17.95 -14.70 -14.25
CA SER A 48 18.63 -13.60 -14.95
C SER A 48 19.28 -14.04 -16.26
N TYR A 49 19.73 -15.29 -16.32
CA TYR A 49 20.47 -15.84 -17.45
C TYR A 49 19.59 -16.02 -18.69
N ASP A 50 18.38 -16.56 -18.53
CA ASP A 50 17.52 -16.95 -19.66
C ASP A 50 16.08 -16.42 -19.58
N SER A 51 15.76 -15.63 -18.55
CA SER A 51 14.43 -15.05 -18.32
C SER A 51 13.31 -16.08 -18.15
N THR A 52 13.63 -17.35 -17.88
CA THR A 52 12.60 -18.35 -17.58
C THR A 52 12.00 -18.14 -16.18
N PRO A 53 10.73 -18.54 -15.95
CA PRO A 53 10.09 -18.36 -14.65
C PRO A 53 10.82 -19.12 -13.54
N PHE A 54 11.04 -18.45 -12.41
CA PHE A 54 11.54 -19.09 -11.19
C PHE A 54 10.51 -20.10 -10.67
N ASP A 55 10.95 -21.33 -10.42
CA ASP A 55 10.11 -22.45 -9.99
C ASP A 55 10.26 -22.78 -8.49
N GLY A 56 10.98 -21.95 -7.74
CA GLY A 56 11.17 -22.09 -6.30
C GLY A 56 10.17 -21.27 -5.45
N THR A 57 10.55 -21.06 -4.19
CA THR A 57 9.79 -20.28 -3.20
C THR A 57 10.49 -18.95 -2.92
N ILE A 58 9.72 -17.87 -2.83
CA ILE A 58 10.18 -16.54 -2.41
C ILE A 58 9.60 -16.24 -1.03
N LEU A 59 10.44 -15.85 -0.08
CA LEU A 59 10.00 -15.35 1.22
C LEU A 59 10.02 -13.82 1.22
N LEU A 60 8.90 -13.22 1.61
CA LEU A 60 8.81 -11.78 1.82
C LEU A 60 9.31 -11.37 3.21
N SER A 61 9.62 -10.09 3.36
CA SER A 61 9.94 -9.44 4.63
C SER A 61 8.78 -9.48 5.63
N ASN A 62 7.54 -9.50 5.13
CA ASN A 62 6.34 -9.60 5.94
C ASN A 62 5.22 -10.26 5.12
N ASN A 63 4.42 -11.12 5.77
CA ASN A 63 3.26 -11.78 5.18
C ASN A 63 1.93 -11.31 5.81
N THR A 64 1.97 -10.27 6.64
CA THR A 64 0.78 -9.60 7.18
C THR A 64 0.27 -8.59 6.16
N PHE A 65 -0.99 -8.74 5.75
CA PHE A 65 -1.68 -7.86 4.79
C PHE A 65 -2.90 -7.17 5.40
N GLN A 66 -2.98 -7.12 6.73
CA GLN A 66 -4.07 -6.45 7.44
C GLN A 66 -3.51 -5.91 8.75
N PHE A 67 -3.67 -4.62 8.99
CA PHE A 67 -3.27 -3.96 10.24
C PHE A 67 -4.49 -3.29 10.89
N SER A 68 -4.61 -3.40 12.21
CA SER A 68 -5.71 -2.81 12.99
C SER A 68 -5.42 -1.39 13.47
N THR A 69 -4.22 -0.89 13.22
CA THR A 69 -3.76 0.46 13.55
C THR A 69 -3.19 1.12 12.32
N VAL A 70 -3.11 2.44 12.35
CA VAL A 70 -2.44 3.22 11.32
C VAL A 70 -0.99 2.79 11.19
N HIS A 71 -0.58 2.43 9.97
CA HIS A 71 0.73 1.81 9.72
C HIS A 71 1.08 1.86 8.24
N ARG A 72 2.36 1.96 7.92
CA ARG A 72 2.88 1.71 6.57
C ARG A 72 3.70 0.44 6.57
N GLN A 73 3.30 -0.53 5.74
CA GLN A 73 4.06 -1.76 5.53
C GLN A 73 4.75 -1.75 4.16
N TYR A 74 6.02 -2.12 4.15
CA TYR A 74 6.79 -2.40 2.94
C TYR A 74 6.90 -3.92 2.72
N TYR A 75 6.89 -4.34 1.46
CA TYR A 75 7.04 -5.73 1.06
C TYR A 75 8.19 -5.83 0.06
N THR A 76 9.17 -6.65 0.39
CA THR A 76 10.31 -7.00 -0.48
C THR A 76 10.70 -8.45 -0.21
N ALA A 77 11.34 -9.12 -1.15
CA ALA A 77 11.85 -10.46 -0.91
C ALA A 77 13.07 -10.41 0.02
N THR A 78 13.14 -11.33 0.98
CA THR A 78 14.29 -11.48 1.88
C THR A 78 15.14 -12.69 1.52
N SER A 79 14.54 -13.71 0.89
CA SER A 79 15.24 -14.88 0.41
C SER A 79 14.43 -15.61 -0.67
N ALA A 80 15.13 -16.40 -1.46
CA ALA A 80 14.56 -17.32 -2.44
C ALA A 80 15.31 -18.65 -2.37
N PHE A 81 14.61 -19.77 -2.52
CA PHE A 81 15.18 -21.13 -2.43
C PHE A 81 14.24 -22.19 -3.01
N GLY A 82 14.73 -23.43 -3.07
CA GLY A 82 13.92 -24.61 -3.36
C GLY A 82 13.59 -24.77 -4.85
N ASP A 83 14.37 -24.12 -5.70
CA ASP A 83 14.30 -24.21 -7.16
C ASP A 83 15.07 -25.41 -7.71
N SER A 84 14.92 -25.66 -9.01
CA SER A 84 15.59 -26.78 -9.69
C SER A 84 17.11 -26.64 -9.80
N TYR A 85 17.65 -25.42 -9.66
CA TYR A 85 19.07 -25.13 -9.87
C TYR A 85 19.83 -24.77 -8.57
N GLY A 86 19.12 -24.64 -7.44
CA GLY A 86 19.70 -24.25 -6.15
C GLY A 86 20.13 -22.77 -6.10
N ILE A 87 19.57 -21.92 -6.96
CA ILE A 87 19.91 -20.50 -7.05
C ILE A 87 19.23 -19.76 -5.91
N THR A 88 20.06 -19.07 -5.11
CA THR A 88 19.61 -18.26 -3.95
C THR A 88 19.99 -16.79 -4.06
N VAL A 89 20.78 -16.42 -5.08
CA VAL A 89 21.26 -15.06 -5.29
C VAL A 89 20.16 -14.22 -5.94
N ILE A 90 19.75 -13.16 -5.26
CA ILE A 90 18.81 -12.16 -5.78
C ILE A 90 19.64 -10.98 -6.30
N GLU A 91 19.61 -10.73 -7.61
CA GLU A 91 20.31 -9.61 -8.24
C GLU A 91 19.45 -8.35 -8.26
N VAL A 92 18.17 -8.50 -8.63
CA VAL A 92 17.19 -7.41 -8.64
C VAL A 92 16.06 -7.77 -7.69
N ASN A 93 15.70 -6.84 -6.81
CA ASN A 93 14.69 -7.04 -5.79
C ASN A 93 13.76 -5.84 -5.71
N ASP A 94 12.59 -5.96 -6.33
CA ASP A 94 11.55 -4.95 -6.24
C ASP A 94 10.99 -4.81 -4.81
N GLN A 95 10.35 -3.68 -4.58
CA GLN A 95 9.65 -3.37 -3.34
C GLN A 95 8.32 -2.69 -3.64
N THR A 96 7.28 -3.07 -2.90
CA THR A 96 6.00 -2.35 -2.85
C THR A 96 5.63 -1.96 -1.42
N TRP A 97 4.56 -1.19 -1.25
CA TRP A 97 4.06 -0.79 0.07
C TRP A 97 2.56 -0.53 0.08
N CYS A 98 1.99 -0.54 1.29
CA CYS A 98 0.61 -0.14 1.54
C CYS A 98 0.53 0.62 2.88
N ILE A 99 -0.34 1.63 2.95
CA ILE A 99 -0.69 2.37 4.15
C ILE A 99 -2.07 1.89 4.62
N TRP A 100 -2.15 1.47 5.87
CA TRP A 100 -3.42 1.36 6.60
C TRP A 100 -3.66 2.69 7.28
N ASP A 101 -4.80 3.27 6.98
CA ASP A 101 -5.16 4.61 7.40
C ASP A 101 -6.58 4.66 7.95
N GLN A 102 -6.89 5.74 8.65
CA GLN A 102 -8.22 6.07 9.12
C GLN A 102 -8.41 7.59 9.12
N ILE A 103 -9.67 8.03 9.20
CA ILE A 103 -9.99 9.45 9.29
C ILE A 103 -10.03 9.87 10.75
N GLU A 104 -9.31 10.95 11.07
CA GLU A 104 -9.39 11.66 12.34
C GLU A 104 -10.29 12.89 12.20
N VAL A 105 -11.18 13.09 13.18
CA VAL A 105 -11.94 14.34 13.32
C VAL A 105 -11.15 15.28 14.22
N VAL A 106 -10.60 16.35 13.63
CA VAL A 106 -9.73 17.30 14.34
C VAL A 106 -10.56 18.28 15.16
N SER A 107 -11.61 18.83 14.55
CA SER A 107 -12.46 19.82 15.19
C SER A 107 -13.89 19.79 14.65
N ILE A 108 -14.83 20.11 15.54
CA ILE A 108 -16.23 20.38 15.20
C ILE A 108 -16.56 21.73 15.81
N MET A 109 -16.91 22.69 14.96
CA MET A 109 -17.17 24.06 15.38
C MET A 109 -18.51 24.56 14.83
N THR A 110 -19.19 25.37 15.62
CA THR A 110 -20.35 26.16 15.23
C THR A 110 -20.08 27.62 15.56
N ASN A 111 -20.61 28.53 14.74
CA ASN A 111 -20.55 29.97 14.99
C ASN A 111 -21.67 30.46 15.92
N MET A 112 -22.65 29.62 16.27
CA MET A 112 -23.83 29.99 17.04
C MET A 112 -24.16 28.93 18.10
N THR A 113 -24.58 29.40 19.28
CA THR A 113 -24.97 28.55 20.42
C THR A 113 -26.47 28.64 20.75
N TYR A 114 -27.16 29.64 20.20
CA TYR A 114 -28.59 29.86 20.39
C TYR A 114 -29.22 30.17 19.04
N LEU A 115 -30.31 29.49 18.73
CA LEU A 115 -31.04 29.57 17.47
C LEU A 115 -32.53 29.52 17.76
N ASP A 116 -33.31 30.25 16.96
CA ASP A 116 -34.75 30.07 16.96
C ASP A 116 -35.12 28.70 16.34
N PRO A 117 -36.26 28.08 16.70
CA PRO A 117 -36.63 26.73 16.24
C PRO A 117 -36.77 26.54 14.71
N THR A 118 -36.78 27.64 13.94
CA THR A 118 -36.88 27.63 12.48
C THR A 118 -35.55 27.92 11.78
N GLU A 119 -34.51 28.23 12.54
CA GLU A 119 -33.20 28.60 11.99
C GLU A 119 -32.33 27.37 11.78
N TYR A 120 -31.33 27.54 10.92
CA TYR A 120 -30.33 26.53 10.63
C TYR A 120 -28.98 26.98 11.17
N VAL A 121 -28.16 26.01 11.56
CA VAL A 121 -26.79 26.26 12.01
C VAL A 121 -25.78 25.79 10.98
N ARG A 122 -24.68 26.54 10.88
CA ARG A 122 -23.49 26.10 10.16
C ARG A 122 -22.62 25.27 11.10
N VAL A 123 -22.36 24.03 10.72
CA VAL A 123 -21.34 23.19 11.37
C VAL A 123 -20.14 23.10 10.44
N GLN A 124 -18.96 23.39 10.99
CA GLN A 124 -17.68 23.17 10.33
C GLN A 124 -17.01 21.95 10.95
N VAL A 125 -16.62 21.01 10.11
CA VAL A 125 -15.88 19.81 10.52
C VAL A 125 -14.54 19.80 9.82
N GLU A 126 -13.47 19.69 10.60
CA GLU A 126 -12.11 19.50 10.10
C GLU A 126 -11.76 18.02 10.19
N LEU A 127 -11.41 17.44 9.04
CA LEU A 127 -11.06 16.03 8.90
C LEU A 127 -9.66 15.91 8.31
N ARG A 128 -8.88 14.95 8.81
CA ARG A 128 -7.58 14.60 8.24
C ARG A 128 -7.36 13.09 8.24
N TYR A 129 -6.43 12.65 7.41
CA TYR A 129 -5.88 11.30 7.47
C TYR A 129 -4.96 11.18 8.68
N ASP A 130 -5.18 10.18 9.53
CA ASP A 130 -4.42 9.95 10.77
C ASP A 130 -2.95 9.56 10.45
N PHE A 131 -2.69 8.97 9.28
CA PHE A 131 -1.33 8.60 8.89
C PHE A 131 -0.38 9.80 8.66
N ASP A 132 -0.84 10.87 8.02
CA ASP A 132 0.02 11.96 7.55
C ASP A 132 -0.53 13.38 7.78
N ASP A 133 -1.59 13.50 8.59
CA ASP A 133 -2.30 14.75 8.85
C ASP A 133 -2.82 15.45 7.58
N ALA A 134 -2.86 14.77 6.43
CA ALA A 134 -3.32 15.37 5.19
C ALA A 134 -4.82 15.66 5.29
N PRO A 135 -5.29 16.86 4.87
CA PRO A 135 -6.71 17.20 4.96
C PRO A 135 -7.53 16.30 4.05
N VAL A 136 -8.71 15.90 4.51
CA VAL A 136 -9.68 15.21 3.65
C VAL A 136 -10.39 16.26 2.79
N THR A 137 -10.13 16.24 1.48
CA THR A 137 -10.64 17.26 0.54
C THR A 137 -11.86 16.81 -0.26
N SER A 138 -12.32 15.58 -0.09
CA SER A 138 -13.48 15.03 -0.81
C SER A 138 -14.06 13.83 -0.09
N GLY A 139 -15.38 13.63 -0.18
CA GLY A 139 -16.06 12.47 0.37
C GLY A 139 -17.51 12.77 0.72
N ASN A 140 -18.25 11.73 1.08
CA ASN A 140 -19.58 11.86 1.66
C ASN A 140 -19.49 11.53 3.15
N PHE A 141 -20.17 12.32 3.96
CA PHE A 141 -20.20 12.17 5.41
C PHE A 141 -21.57 12.62 5.90
N SER A 142 -22.02 12.05 7.01
CA SER A 142 -23.33 12.30 7.56
C SER A 142 -23.22 12.50 9.06
N LEU A 143 -23.86 13.55 9.56
CA LEU A 143 -24.13 13.69 10.99
C LEU A 143 -25.38 12.86 11.29
N LYS A 144 -25.45 12.24 12.48
CA LYS A 144 -26.33 11.10 12.82
C LYS A 144 -27.84 11.33 12.67
N PHE A 145 -28.33 12.46 12.15
CA PHE A 145 -29.77 12.70 11.99
C PHE A 145 -30.32 13.31 10.69
N GLU A 146 -29.59 13.85 9.71
CA GLU A 146 -30.19 14.20 8.39
C GLU A 146 -29.19 14.22 7.20
N GLU A 147 -29.75 14.20 5.98
CA GLU A 147 -29.05 14.32 4.70
C GLU A 147 -28.41 15.71 4.58
N LEU A 148 -27.13 15.77 4.24
CA LEU A 148 -26.34 17.02 4.27
C LEU A 148 -26.03 17.51 2.86
N VAL A 149 -26.10 18.83 2.65
CA VAL A 149 -25.70 19.48 1.38
C VAL A 149 -24.34 20.12 1.56
N HIS A 150 -23.36 19.71 0.74
CA HIS A 150 -22.05 20.34 0.65
C HIS A 150 -22.19 21.76 0.05
N LEU A 151 -21.69 22.78 0.74
CA LEU A 151 -21.81 24.18 0.31
C LEU A 151 -20.53 24.79 -0.30
N ALA A 152 -19.34 24.40 0.17
CA ALA A 152 -18.05 24.83 -0.38
C ALA A 152 -16.86 24.03 0.19
N ASP A 153 -15.77 23.96 -0.58
CA ASP A 153 -14.46 23.46 -0.15
C ASP A 153 -13.65 24.60 0.51
N PHE A 154 -13.57 24.59 1.83
CA PHE A 154 -12.50 25.26 2.58
C PHE A 154 -11.77 24.18 3.42
N LEU A 155 -10.80 24.54 4.25
CA LEU A 155 -10.06 23.66 5.19
C LEU A 155 -10.93 22.81 6.15
N GLY A 156 -12.25 22.80 5.96
CA GLY A 156 -13.21 21.90 6.57
C GLY A 156 -14.47 21.86 5.71
N ILE A 157 -15.34 20.89 5.97
CA ILE A 157 -16.59 20.78 5.23
C ILE A 157 -17.69 21.55 5.95
N GLU A 158 -18.38 22.40 5.20
CA GLU A 158 -19.44 23.25 5.69
C GLU A 158 -20.82 22.60 5.47
N ILE A 159 -21.59 22.48 6.54
CA ILE A 159 -22.91 21.84 6.55
C ILE A 159 -23.96 22.74 7.19
N GLN A 160 -25.19 22.68 6.69
CA GLN A 160 -26.37 23.30 7.31
C GLN A 160 -27.28 22.23 7.95
N SER A 161 -27.59 22.34 9.25
CA SER A 161 -28.50 21.41 9.96
C SER A 161 -29.53 22.16 10.83
N ARG A 162 -30.73 21.58 11.02
CA ARG A 162 -31.78 22.07 11.94
C ARG A 162 -31.63 21.53 13.36
N ASP A 163 -31.03 20.36 13.51
CA ASP A 163 -30.79 19.70 14.79
C ASP A 163 -29.31 19.30 14.87
N ALA A 164 -28.53 20.05 15.67
CA ALA A 164 -27.12 19.76 15.90
C ALA A 164 -26.94 19.07 17.26
N VAL A 165 -27.01 17.74 17.26
CA VAL A 165 -26.56 16.91 18.38
C VAL A 165 -25.38 16.08 17.91
N VAL A 166 -24.20 16.36 18.45
CA VAL A 166 -22.98 15.57 18.21
C VAL A 166 -23.03 14.38 19.15
N CYS A 167 -23.46 13.21 18.65
CA CYS A 167 -23.41 11.95 19.38
C CYS A 167 -22.75 10.87 18.53
N PHE A 168 -21.77 10.18 19.13
CA PHE A 168 -21.10 9.00 18.57
C PHE A 168 -22.05 7.80 18.51
#